data_AF-C0W2C7-F1
#
_entry.id   AF-C0W2C7-F1
#
_cell.length_a   1.000
_cell.length_b   1.000
_cell.length_c   1.000
_cell.angle_alpha   90.00
_cell.angle_beta   90.00
_cell.angle_gamma   90.00
#
_symmetry.space_group_name_H-M   'P 1'
#
loop_
_entity.id
_entity.type
_entity.pdbx_description
1 polymer ?
#
loop_
_entity_poly.entity_id
_entity_poly.type
_entity_poly.pdbx_seq_one_letter_code
_entity_poly.pdbx_strand_id
1 'polypeptide(L)' 'MTTKEAADYIGMSPATLNGWRFMGEGPVYLKMGTGKRAKVAYLREDLDEWLRTRRTDPASVLADA' A
#
# COMPACT_ATOMS: atom_id res chain seq x y z
N MET A 1 10.46 5.26 -0.39
CA MET A 1 9.45 6.20 -0.91
C MET A 1 8.72 6.87 0.24
N THR A 2 8.45 8.17 0.16
CA THR A 2 7.58 8.89 1.11
C THR A 2 6.13 8.42 0.96
N THR A 3 5.25 8.76 1.92
CA THR A 3 3.81 8.45 1.78
C THR A 3 3.20 9.09 0.53
N LYS A 4 3.66 10.29 0.13
CA LYS A 4 3.18 10.95 -1.10
C LYS A 4 3.61 10.17 -2.33
N GLU A 5 4.89 9.85 -2.46
CA GLU A 5 5.42 9.06 -3.59
C GLU A 5 4.76 7.67 -3.68
N ALA A 6 4.54 7.01 -2.53
CA ALA A 6 3.88 5.72 -2.50
C ALA A 6 2.42 5.81 -2.93
N ALA A 7 1.70 6.84 -2.49
CA ALA A 7 0.33 7.10 -2.88
C ALA A 7 0.21 7.34 -4.39
N ASP A 8 1.08 8.20 -4.92
CA ASP A 8 1.17 8.47 -6.36
C ASP A 8 1.49 7.18 -7.15
N TYR A 9 2.38 6.33 -6.64
CA TYR A 9 2.77 5.07 -7.28
C TYR A 9 1.64 4.06 -7.40
N ILE A 10 0.84 3.88 -6.34
CA ILE A 10 -0.24 2.88 -6.31
C ILE A 10 -1.61 3.46 -6.70
N GLY A 11 -1.67 4.74 -7.11
CA GLY A 11 -2.90 5.41 -7.53
C GLY A 11 -3.88 5.71 -6.40
N MET A 12 -3.38 5.96 -5.18
CA MET A 12 -4.20 6.24 -3.99
C MET A 12 -3.90 7.64 -3.44
N SER A 13 -4.69 8.10 -2.48
CA SER A 13 -4.38 9.35 -1.76
C SER A 13 -3.45 9.09 -0.57
N PRO A 14 -2.59 10.05 -0.18
CA PRO A 14 -1.82 9.94 1.05
C PRO A 14 -2.69 9.77 2.30
N ALA A 15 -3.90 10.34 2.30
CA ALA A 15 -4.88 10.18 3.38
C ALA A 15 -5.38 8.74 3.49
N THR A 16 -5.61 8.05 2.36
CA THR A 16 -5.95 6.63 2.30
C THR A 16 -4.86 5.79 2.95
N LEU A 17 -3.59 6.00 2.57
CA LEU A 17 -2.46 5.31 3.18
C LEU A 17 -2.31 5.58 4.69
N ASN A 18 -2.60 6.80 5.14
CA ASN A 18 -2.65 7.12 6.58
C ASN A 18 -3.73 6.31 7.30
N GLY A 19 -4.94 6.25 6.74
CA GLY A 19 -6.07 5.51 7.31
C GLY A 19 -5.80 4.01 7.38
N TRP A 20 -5.30 3.42 6.29
CA TRP A 20 -4.95 2.00 6.23
C TRP A 20 -3.95 1.59 7.31
N ARG A 21 -2.91 2.39 7.56
CA ARG A 21 -1.96 2.09 8.65
C ARG A 21 -2.60 2.02 10.02
N PHE A 22 -3.64 2.82 10.27
CA PHE A 22 -4.40 2.76 11.53
C PHE A 22 -5.32 1.55 11.59
N MET A 23 -5.89 1.15 10.45
CA MET A 23 -6.79 0.02 10.32
C MET A 23 -6.06 -1.34 10.25
N GLY A 24 -4.74 -1.34 10.10
CA GLY A 24 -3.96 -2.56 9.85
C GLY A 24 -4.11 -3.08 8.41
N GLU A 25 -4.51 -2.21 7.50
CA GLU A 25 -4.67 -2.50 6.07
C GLU A 25 -3.52 -1.90 5.25
N GLY A 26 -3.55 -2.16 3.94
CA GLY A 26 -2.65 -1.53 2.99
C GLY A 26 -1.28 -2.20 2.86
N PRO A 27 -0.36 -1.57 2.12
CA PRO A 27 0.98 -2.11 1.92
C PRO A 27 1.83 -2.02 3.20
N VAL A 28 2.81 -2.92 3.31
CA VAL A 28 3.81 -2.89 4.37
C VAL A 28 4.54 -1.55 4.35
N TYR A 29 4.85 -1.02 5.54
CA TYR A 29 5.51 0.26 5.69
C TYR A 29 6.64 0.19 6.70
N LEU A 30 7.64 1.06 6.51
CA LEU A 30 8.72 1.28 7.44
C LEU A 30 8.40 2.45 8.36
N LYS A 31 8.60 2.26 9.65
CA LYS A 31 8.53 3.33 10.64
C LYS A 31 9.93 3.64 11.16
N MET A 32 10.47 4.80 10.77
CA MET A 32 11.83 5.23 11.12
C MET A 32 11.83 5.90 12.50
N GLY A 33 11.53 5.12 13.54
CA GLY A 33 11.51 5.55 14.95
C GLY A 33 10.27 5.06 15.71
N THR A 34 10.28 5.29 17.02
CA THR A 34 9.25 4.74 17.94
C THR A 34 8.08 5.69 18.19
N GLY A 35 8.31 7.01 18.08
CA GLY A 35 7.30 8.04 18.38
C GLY A 35 6.16 8.18 17.36
N LYS A 36 5.12 8.94 17.73
CA LYS A 36 3.97 9.25 16.85
C LYS A 36 4.35 10.10 15.63
N ARG A 37 5.46 10.85 15.71
CA ARG A 37 5.99 11.70 14.64
C ARG A 37 7.06 11.00 13.79
N ALA A 38 7.32 9.70 14.05
CA ALA A 38 8.32 8.95 13.30
C ALA A 38 7.98 8.98 11.80
N LYS A 39 9.02 9.15 10.98
CA LYS A 39 8.85 9.20 9.52
C LYS A 39 8.39 7.84 9.03
N VAL A 40 7.36 7.85 8.18
CA VAL A 40 6.89 6.65 7.49
C VAL A 40 7.42 6.64 6.07
N ALA A 41 7.93 5.50 5.65
CA ALA A 41 8.39 5.24 4.30
C ALA A 41 7.85 3.90 3.80
N TYR A 42 7.92 3.71 2.50
CA TYR A 42 7.56 2.48 1.81
C TYR A 42 8.75 1.99 0.98
N LEU A 43 9.02 0.69 1.02
CA LEU A 43 9.84 0.06 0.00
C LEU A 43 8.99 -0.14 -1.25
N ARG A 44 9.62 -0.06 -2.42
CA ARG A 44 8.89 -0.28 -3.67
C ARG A 44 8.42 -1.73 -3.80
N GLU A 45 9.25 -2.68 -3.37
CA GLU A 45 8.91 -4.11 -3.37
C GLU A 45 7.67 -4.42 -2.53
N ASP A 46 7.52 -3.82 -1.34
CA ASP A 46 6.33 -3.97 -0.49
C ASP A 46 5.06 -3.43 -1.19
N LEU A 47 5.19 -2.33 -1.94
CA LEU A 47 4.07 -1.78 -2.73
C LEU A 47 3.73 -2.72 -3.89
N ASP A 48 4.73 -3.27 -4.58
CA ASP A 48 4.55 -4.20 -5.68
C ASP A 48 3.90 -5.50 -5.21
N GLU A 49 4.33 -6.06 -4.08
CA GLU A 49 3.73 -7.25 -3.47
C GLU A 49 2.26 -6.99 -3.11
N TRP A 50 1.99 -5.85 -2.48
CA TRP A 50 0.63 -5.44 -2.14
C TRP A 50 -0.27 -5.33 -3.38
N LEU A 51 0.23 -4.77 -4.49
CA LEU A 51 -0.49 -4.71 -5.77
C LEU A 51 -0.73 -6.11 -6.34
N ARG A 52 0.27 -7.01 -6.26
CA ARG A 52 0.14 -8.40 -6.73
C ARG A 52 -0.96 -9.15 -6.01
N THR A 53 -1.10 -8.99 -4.70
CA THR A 53 -2.20 -9.62 -3.92
C THR A 53 -3.59 -9.13 -4.31
N ARG A 54 -3.69 -7.99 -5.01
CA ARG A 54 -4.96 -7.39 -5.48
C ARG A 54 -5.17 -7.51 -6.98
N ARG A 55 -4.25 -8.17 -7.68
CA ARG A 55 -4.40 -8.42 -9.10
C ARG A 55 -5.51 -9.44 -9.30
N THR A 56 -6.53 -9.08 -10.07
CA THR A 56 -7.53 -10.00 -10.60
C THR A 56 -7.24 -10.24 -12.08
N ASP A 57 -7.32 -11.50 -12.52
CA ASP A 57 -7.26 -11.84 -13.93
C ASP A 57 -8.68 -11.81 -14.51
N PRO A 58 -8.99 -10.93 -15.48
CA PRO A 58 -10.30 -10.94 -16.13
C PRO A 58 -10.68 -12.30 -16.72
N ALA A 59 -9.70 -13.10 -17.16
CA ALA A 59 -9.95 -14.44 -17.70
C ALA A 59 -10.39 -15.45 -16.63
N SER A 60 -9.95 -15.28 -15.37
CA SER A 60 -10.38 -16.17 -14.29
C SER A 60 -11.83 -15.90 -13.86
N VAL A 61 -12.32 -14.67 -14.02
CA VAL A 61 -13.69 -14.29 -13.64
C VAL A 61 -14.75 -14.92 -14.55
N LEU A 62 -14.44 -15.13 -15.84
CA LEU A 62 -15.37 -15.75 -16.80
C LEU A 62 -15.43 -17.28 -16.69
N ALA A 63 -14.45 -17.93 -16.04
CA ALA A 63 -14.42 -19.38 -15.88
C ALA A 63 -15.29 -19.89 -14.72
N ASP A 64 -15.65 -19.00 -13.78
CA ASP A 64 -16.48 -19.29 -12.60
C ASP A 64 -17.98 -18.94 -12.79
N ALA A 65 -18.38 -18.51 -13.99
CA ALA A 65 -19.75 -18.10 -14.36
C ALA A 65 -20.40 -19.09 -15.34
#